data_AF-A0A820ZAZ5-F1
#
_entry.id   AF-A0A820ZAZ5-F1
#
_cell.length_a   1.000
_cell.length_b   1.000
_cell.length_c   1.000
_cell.angle_alpha   90.00
_cell.angle_beta   90.00
_cell.angle_gamma   90.00
#
_symmetry.space_group_name_H-M   'P 1'
#
loop_
_entity.id
_entity.type
_entity.pdbx_description
1 polymer ?
#
loop_
_entity_poly.entity_id
_entity_poly.type
_entity_poly.pdbx_seq_one_letter_code
_entity_poly.pdbx_strand_id
1 'polypeptide(L)'
;HDNSTQFKWELHRGPSPSDETGPNRDHSTGYATGQYAFIEASYPQLPGHTARLISRTFEPKTVDCRMIFYYHMLGEDMGELNVYVRFYSNGPLVKIFGVSGERGNFWIRHELKLSYTTAFQVLIEGV
;
A
#
# COMPACT_ATOMS: atom_id res chain seq x y z
N HIS A 1 -5.19 -5.38 -9.61
CA HIS A 1 -4.91 -6.37 -8.56
C HIS A 1 -4.03 -7.47 -9.13
N ASP A 2 -3.15 -8.02 -8.30
CA ASP A 2 -2.50 -9.30 -8.57
C ASP A 2 -3.49 -10.43 -8.23
N ASN A 3 -3.66 -11.40 -9.13
CA ASN A 3 -4.54 -12.55 -8.90
C ASN A 3 -3.81 -13.74 -8.27
N SER A 4 -2.49 -13.64 -8.06
CA SER A 4 -1.69 -14.67 -7.38
C SER A 4 -1.64 -14.50 -5.86
N THR A 5 -2.26 -13.45 -5.31
CA THR A 5 -2.28 -13.14 -3.88
C THR A 5 -3.54 -13.65 -3.19
N GLN A 6 -3.46 -13.93 -1.90
CA GLN A 6 -4.51 -14.60 -1.13
C GLN A 6 -5.73 -13.71 -0.89
N PHE A 7 -5.51 -12.40 -0.77
CA PHE A 7 -6.58 -11.42 -0.65
C PHE A 7 -6.28 -10.18 -1.52
N LYS A 8 -7.20 -9.22 -1.51
CA LYS A 8 -7.16 -8.04 -2.37
C LYS A 8 -7.34 -6.78 -1.55
N TRP A 9 -6.64 -5.73 -1.97
CA TRP A 9 -6.97 -4.38 -1.59
C TRP A 9 -8.39 -4.03 -2.00
N GLU A 10 -9.10 -3.32 -1.14
CA GLU A 10 -10.44 -2.82 -1.40
C GLU A 10 -10.52 -1.31 -1.20
N LEU A 11 -11.61 -0.71 -1.70
CA LEU A 11 -11.88 0.70 -1.50
C LEU A 11 -12.83 0.83 -0.31
N HIS A 12 -12.33 1.33 0.81
CA HIS A 12 -13.09 1.42 2.06
C HIS A 12 -13.51 2.84 2.40
N ARG A 13 -14.52 2.97 3.26
CA ARG A 13 -15.03 4.24 3.82
C ARG A 13 -15.27 4.06 5.32
N GLY A 14 -15.04 5.13 6.08
CA GLY A 14 -15.27 5.14 7.52
C GLY A 14 -14.20 4.36 8.30
N PRO A 15 -14.51 3.96 9.54
CA PRO A 15 -13.62 3.17 10.38
C PRO A 15 -13.28 1.80 9.80
N SER A 16 -12.10 1.29 10.14
CA SER A 16 -11.77 -0.13 9.92
C SER A 16 -12.75 -1.04 10.70
N PRO A 17 -13.03 -2.26 10.20
CA PRO A 17 -13.95 -3.18 10.85
C PRO A 17 -13.48 -3.72 12.21
N SER A 18 -12.16 -3.83 12.39
CA SER A 18 -11.54 -4.40 13.60
C SER A 18 -11.46 -3.40 14.75
N ASP A 19 -11.74 -3.86 15.97
CA ASP A 19 -11.60 -3.04 17.16
C ASP A 19 -10.15 -2.59 17.39
N GLU A 20 -9.97 -1.42 18.00
CA GLU A 20 -8.66 -0.82 18.30
C GLU A 20 -7.73 -0.62 17.09
N THR A 21 -8.29 -0.65 15.88
CA THR A 21 -7.58 -0.34 14.63
C THR A 21 -8.05 0.99 14.02
N GLY A 22 -7.51 1.34 12.85
CA GLY A 22 -7.95 2.51 12.11
C GLY A 22 -7.72 2.36 10.61
N PRO A 23 -7.91 3.44 9.84
CA PRO A 23 -8.27 4.80 10.27
C PRO A 23 -9.78 5.01 10.44
N ASN A 24 -10.20 6.05 11.18
CA ASN A 24 -11.62 6.44 11.31
C ASN A 24 -12.17 7.26 10.12
N ARG A 25 -11.27 7.77 9.26
CA ARG A 25 -11.56 8.71 8.18
C ARG A 25 -10.46 8.70 7.14
N ASP A 26 -10.80 9.05 5.89
CA ASP A 26 -9.81 9.15 4.82
C ASP A 26 -8.86 10.35 5.02
N HIS A 27 -7.67 10.26 4.41
CA HIS A 27 -6.70 11.35 4.44
C HIS A 27 -7.13 12.55 3.57
N SER A 28 -7.75 12.29 2.42
CA SER A 28 -7.94 13.31 1.37
C SER A 28 -9.00 14.34 1.77
N THR A 29 -10.11 13.88 2.33
CA THR A 29 -11.20 14.76 2.76
C THR A 29 -11.20 15.00 4.26
N GLY A 30 -10.60 14.10 5.04
CA GLY A 30 -10.65 14.17 6.51
C GLY A 30 -12.02 13.78 7.07
N TYR A 31 -12.86 13.12 6.27
CA TYR A 31 -14.21 12.69 6.67
C TYR A 31 -14.36 11.17 6.53
N ALA A 32 -15.25 10.60 7.34
CA ALA A 32 -15.59 9.17 7.26
C ALA A 32 -16.22 8.81 5.90
N THR A 33 -16.78 9.78 5.18
CA THR A 33 -17.36 9.59 3.86
C THR A 33 -16.32 9.52 2.75
N GLY A 34 -15.06 9.92 2.98
CA GLY A 34 -14.01 9.79 1.97
C GLY A 34 -13.54 8.33 1.81
N GLN A 35 -12.67 8.08 0.83
CA GLN A 35 -12.23 6.73 0.46
C GLN A 35 -10.72 6.55 0.57
N TYR A 36 -10.31 5.34 0.92
CA TYR A 36 -8.92 4.93 0.92
C TYR A 36 -8.79 3.46 0.50
N ALA A 37 -7.59 3.09 0.02
CA ALA A 37 -7.27 1.69 -0.22
C ALA A 37 -7.02 1.01 1.13
N PHE A 38 -7.70 -0.11 1.36
CA PHE A 38 -7.70 -0.81 2.63
C PHE A 38 -7.44 -2.30 2.43
N ILE A 39 -6.85 -2.90 3.44
CA ILE A 39 -6.79 -4.33 3.66
C ILE A 39 -7.05 -4.61 5.12
N GLU A 40 -7.83 -5.64 5.39
CA GLU A 40 -7.99 -6.18 6.73
C GLU A 40 -6.82 -7.11 7.02
N ALA A 41 -6.08 -6.84 8.10
CA ALA A 41 -4.95 -7.65 8.55
C ALA A 41 -5.37 -8.74 9.55
N SER A 42 -6.53 -8.57 10.19
CA SER A 42 -7.07 -9.54 11.15
C SER A 42 -7.67 -10.77 10.46
N TYR A 43 -8.32 -11.65 11.23
CA TYR A 43 -8.94 -12.87 10.69
C TYR A 43 -9.92 -12.55 9.53
N PRO A 44 -9.90 -13.30 8.40
CA PRO A 44 -9.27 -14.61 8.19
C PRO A 44 -7.84 -14.57 7.60
N GLN A 45 -7.17 -13.42 7.59
CA GLN A 45 -5.78 -13.32 7.12
C GLN A 45 -4.85 -14.09 8.08
N LEU A 46 -3.85 -14.76 7.50
CA LEU A 46 -2.86 -15.56 8.21
C LEU A 46 -1.46 -15.02 7.92
N PRO A 47 -0.47 -15.26 8.81
CA PRO A 47 0.91 -14.85 8.57
C PRO A 47 1.42 -15.31 7.19
N GLY A 48 1.89 -14.35 6.40
CA GLY A 48 2.40 -14.59 5.04
C GLY A 48 1.35 -14.55 3.93
N HIS A 49 0.07 -14.35 4.25
CA HIS A 49 -0.89 -13.92 3.24
C HIS A 49 -0.49 -12.54 2.71
N THR A 50 -0.76 -12.28 1.44
CA THR A 50 -0.45 -10.98 0.85
C THR A 50 -1.62 -10.45 0.02
N ALA A 51 -1.59 -9.15 -0.24
CA ALA A 51 -2.39 -8.49 -1.26
C ALA A 51 -1.54 -7.48 -2.01
N ARG A 52 -1.63 -7.49 -3.35
CA ARG A 52 -0.85 -6.58 -4.21
C ARG A 52 -1.71 -5.73 -5.12
N LEU A 53 -1.45 -4.43 -5.10
CA LEU A 53 -1.81 -3.49 -6.16
C LEU A 53 -0.63 -3.38 -7.11
N ILE A 54 -0.89 -3.52 -8.41
CA ILE A 54 0.09 -3.35 -9.48
C ILE A 54 -0.34 -2.14 -10.29
N SER A 55 0.55 -1.17 -10.46
CA SER A 55 0.29 -0.02 -11.30
C SER A 55 0.25 -0.39 -12.78
N ARG A 56 -0.28 0.50 -13.61
CA ARG A 56 0.07 0.51 -15.04
C ARG A 56 1.58 0.66 -15.22
N THR A 57 2.09 0.34 -16.40
CA THR A 57 3.47 0.67 -16.77
C THR A 57 3.62 2.19 -16.87
N PHE A 58 4.64 2.73 -16.20
CA PHE A 58 5.07 4.10 -16.33
C PHE A 58 6.23 4.18 -17.31
N GLU A 59 6.11 5.09 -18.28
CA GLU A 59 7.15 5.42 -19.24
C GLU A 59 7.80 6.74 -18.79
N PRO A 60 8.96 6.70 -18.10
CA PRO A 60 9.56 7.91 -17.53
C PRO A 60 10.02 8.86 -18.64
N LYS A 61 9.52 10.11 -18.59
CA LYS A 61 9.95 11.21 -19.47
C LYS A 61 11.07 12.07 -18.88
N THR A 62 11.27 11.95 -17.56
CA THR A 62 12.26 12.68 -16.77
C THR A 62 12.75 11.77 -15.66
N VAL A 63 13.99 12.02 -15.20
CA VAL A 63 14.58 11.32 -14.05
C VAL A 63 14.06 11.85 -12.71
N ASP A 64 13.33 12.97 -12.66
CA ASP A 64 12.70 13.48 -11.43
C ASP A 64 11.25 12.97 -11.28
N CYS A 65 11.07 11.65 -11.37
CA CYS A 65 9.79 11.02 -11.06
C CYS A 65 9.72 10.71 -9.56
N ARG A 66 8.59 11.05 -8.93
CA ARG A 66 8.35 10.80 -7.50
C ARG A 66 6.97 10.22 -7.28
N MET A 67 6.85 9.33 -6.32
CA MET A 67 5.59 8.83 -5.82
C MET A 67 5.42 9.30 -4.38
N ILE A 68 4.33 10.02 -4.13
CA ILE A 68 3.93 10.43 -2.78
C ILE A 68 2.68 9.62 -2.44
N PHE A 69 2.68 9.03 -1.26
CA PHE A 69 1.53 8.32 -0.73
C PHE A 69 1.40 8.56 0.76
N TYR A 70 0.21 8.29 1.29
CA TYR A 70 -0.10 8.35 2.69
C TYR A 70 -0.55 6.96 3.14
N TYR A 71 -0.06 6.51 4.29
CA TYR A 71 -0.43 5.23 4.87
C TYR A 71 -0.84 5.40 6.33
N HIS A 72 -1.66 4.48 6.84
CA HIS A 72 -2.10 4.42 8.23
C HIS A 72 -2.02 2.97 8.68
N MET A 73 -1.42 2.73 9.84
CA MET A 73 -1.15 1.39 10.38
C MET A 73 -1.34 1.44 11.90
N LEU A 74 -2.52 1.09 12.38
CA LEU A 74 -2.89 1.06 13.79
C LEU A 74 -3.46 -0.32 14.14
N GLY A 75 -2.89 -0.96 15.17
CA GLY A 75 -3.31 -2.27 15.67
C GLY A 75 -2.11 -3.10 16.13
N GLU A 76 -2.29 -3.94 17.16
CA GLU A 76 -1.23 -4.77 17.75
C GLU A 76 -0.68 -5.79 16.72
N ASP A 77 -1.58 -6.45 15.99
CA ASP A 77 -1.25 -7.48 15.00
C ASP A 77 -0.92 -6.90 13.61
N MET A 78 -0.51 -5.63 13.54
CA MET A 78 -0.33 -4.98 12.25
C MET A 78 0.85 -5.57 11.48
N GLY A 79 0.59 -5.96 10.23
CA GLY A 79 1.56 -6.60 9.36
C GLY A 79 2.54 -5.64 8.70
N GLU A 80 2.85 -5.87 7.43
CA GLU A 80 3.80 -5.06 6.66
C GLU A 80 3.15 -4.32 5.49
N LEU A 81 3.64 -3.11 5.23
CA LEU A 81 3.41 -2.39 3.98
C LEU A 81 4.72 -2.26 3.22
N ASN A 82 4.77 -2.84 2.02
CA ASN A 82 5.94 -2.91 1.17
C ASN A 82 5.66 -2.26 -0.20
N VAL A 83 6.66 -1.57 -0.75
CA VAL A 83 6.60 -1.04 -2.13
C VAL A 83 7.76 -1.60 -2.93
N TYR A 84 7.44 -2.13 -4.12
CA TYR A 84 8.39 -2.71 -5.05
C TYR A 84 8.34 -2.02 -6.41
N VAL A 85 9.43 -2.19 -7.16
CA VAL A 85 9.50 -1.84 -8.59
C VAL A 85 9.88 -3.07 -9.40
N ARG A 86 9.32 -3.19 -10.61
CA ARG A 86 9.79 -4.10 -11.65
C ARG A 86 9.84 -3.40 -13.01
N PHE A 87 10.76 -3.81 -13.88
CA PHE A 87 11.01 -3.16 -15.17
C PHE A 87 10.29 -3.80 -16.36
N TYR A 88 9.66 -4.96 -16.14
CA TYR A 88 8.83 -5.63 -17.13
C TYR A 88 7.83 -6.56 -16.43
N SER A 89 6.77 -6.94 -17.13
CA SER A 89 5.74 -7.82 -16.57
C SER A 89 6.35 -9.16 -16.13
N ASN A 90 6.01 -9.60 -14.93
CA ASN A 90 6.56 -10.82 -14.28
C ASN A 90 8.09 -10.82 -14.10
N GLY A 91 8.75 -9.65 -14.21
CA GLY A 91 10.16 -9.51 -13.87
C GLY A 91 10.43 -9.53 -12.36
N PRO A 92 11.71 -9.55 -11.95
CA PRO A 92 12.10 -9.54 -10.55
C PRO A 92 11.60 -8.27 -9.85
N LEU A 93 11.15 -8.44 -8.60
CA LEU A 93 10.72 -7.35 -7.73
C LEU A 93 11.91 -6.79 -6.96
N VAL A 94 12.07 -5.46 -6.98
CA VAL A 94 13.05 -4.74 -6.17
C VAL A 94 12.31 -3.97 -5.08
N LYS A 95 12.51 -4.33 -3.81
CA LYS A 95 11.90 -3.63 -2.67
C LYS A 95 12.55 -2.26 -2.52
N ILE A 96 11.76 -1.20 -2.58
CA ILE A 96 12.22 0.20 -2.45
C ILE A 96 11.71 0.87 -1.19
N PHE A 97 10.70 0.29 -0.53
CA PHE A 97 10.19 0.72 0.77
C PHE A 97 9.57 -0.46 1.52
N GLY A 98 9.65 -0.41 2.84
CA GLY A 98 9.00 -1.36 3.73
C GLY A 98 8.83 -0.77 5.12
N VAL A 99 7.68 -1.02 5.72
CA VAL A 99 7.35 -0.62 7.10
C VAL A 99 6.51 -1.73 7.73
N SER A 100 6.80 -2.07 8.98
CA SER A 100 6.13 -3.16 9.72
C SER A 100 5.49 -2.66 11.01
N GLY A 101 4.45 -3.33 11.50
CA GLY A 101 3.87 -3.06 12.82
C GLY A 101 3.14 -1.72 12.94
N GLU A 102 2.64 -1.44 14.14
CA GLU A 102 1.92 -0.22 14.46
C GLU A 102 2.78 1.04 14.26
N ARG A 103 2.17 2.06 13.66
CA ARG A 103 2.77 3.39 13.43
C ARG A 103 1.98 4.53 14.06
N GLY A 104 0.94 4.20 14.82
CA GLY A 104 0.09 5.14 15.56
C GLY A 104 -1.15 5.57 14.78
N ASN A 105 -2.05 6.26 15.48
CA ASN A 105 -3.35 6.66 14.93
C ASN A 105 -3.27 7.96 14.11
N PHE A 106 -2.49 7.97 13.04
CA PHE A 106 -2.39 9.10 12.12
C PHE A 106 -1.93 8.66 10.73
N TRP A 107 -2.31 9.45 9.72
CA TRP A 107 -1.83 9.27 8.35
C TRP A 107 -0.39 9.76 8.22
N ILE A 108 0.49 8.93 7.69
CA ILE A 108 1.92 9.22 7.51
C ILE A 108 2.21 9.44 6.03
N ARG A 109 2.78 10.60 5.72
CA ARG A 109 3.25 10.92 4.36
C ARG A 109 4.58 10.23 4.09
N HIS A 110 4.70 9.57 2.93
CA HIS A 110 5.96 9.08 2.42
C HIS A 110 6.19 9.51 0.96
N GLU A 111 7.44 9.75 0.61
CA GLU A 111 7.86 10.17 -0.73
C GLU A 111 8.99 9.27 -1.21
N LEU A 112 8.76 8.61 -2.35
CA LEU A 112 9.72 7.74 -3.01
C LEU A 112 10.21 8.40 -4.29
N LYS A 113 11.54 8.43 -4.44
CA LYS A 113 12.19 8.85 -5.68
C LYS A 113 12.26 7.66 -6.64
N LEU A 114 11.63 7.80 -7.81
CA LEU A 114 11.53 6.77 -8.85
C LEU A 114 12.33 7.18 -10.08
N SER A 115 13.61 7.48 -9.88
CA SER A 115 14.53 7.96 -10.93
C SER A 115 15.01 6.83 -11.84
N TYR A 116 14.10 6.32 -12.67
CA TYR A 116 14.40 5.29 -13.66
C TYR A 116 14.35 5.86 -15.08
N THR A 117 15.19 5.31 -15.97
CA THR A 117 15.21 5.65 -17.40
C THR A 117 14.50 4.62 -18.27
N THR A 118 14.16 3.47 -17.71
CA THR A 118 13.44 2.37 -18.35
C THR A 118 12.01 2.31 -17.85
N ALA A 119 11.10 1.76 -18.67
CA ALA A 119 9.72 1.51 -18.28
C ALA A 119 9.64 0.68 -16.99
N PHE A 120 8.71 1.02 -16.10
CA PHE A 120 8.58 0.30 -14.82
C PHE A 120 7.13 0.24 -14.32
N GLN A 121 6.88 -0.70 -13.42
CA GLN A 121 5.64 -0.79 -12.63
C GLN A 121 5.98 -0.67 -11.16
N VAL A 122 5.10 -0.03 -10.40
CA VAL A 122 5.13 0.01 -8.95
C VAL A 122 4.13 -1.01 -8.41
N LEU A 123 4.55 -1.74 -7.38
CA LEU A 123 3.68 -2.66 -6.65
C LEU A 123 3.60 -2.21 -5.20
N ILE A 124 2.38 -2.14 -4.68
CA ILE A 124 2.12 -1.93 -3.25
C ILE A 124 1.60 -3.25 -2.70
N GLU A 125 2.31 -3.80 -1.72
CA GLU A 125 2.02 -5.07 -1.09
C GLU A 125 1.69 -4.84 0.38
N GLY A 126 0.57 -5.40 0.83
CA GLY A 126 0.33 -5.64 2.24
C GLY A 126 0.58 -7.11 2.55
N VAL A 127 1.18 -7.38 3.71
CA VAL A 127 1.45 -8.70 4.27
C VAL A 127 0.75 -8.80 5.62
#